data_AF-A0A3A8NZX8-F1
#
_entry.id   AF-A0A3A8NZX8-F1
#
_cell.length_a   1.000
_cell.length_b   1.000
_cell.length_c   1.000
_cell.angle_alpha   90.00
_cell.angle_beta   90.00
_cell.angle_gamma   90.00
#
_symmetry.space_group_name_H-M   'P 1'
#
loop_
_entity.id
_entity.type
_entity.pdbx_description
1 polymer ?
#
loop_
_entity_poly.entity_id
_entity_poly.type
_entity_poly.pdbx_seq_one_letter_code
_entity_poly.pdbx_strand_id
1 'polypeptide(L)'
;MPGFGPFDTYSDALISACSILLKQPHATAGRRSDMNFRLRWDLSREYCAWVYYTPDERFEMSMMSVTPIQDARGKRTCRLPPSVDDARYPPESIGYVYLLHTRPYEGELTEQDIRYIVAMGLAHGWEVKTKAGMLRLSLVAFFSASNDFANPTCDGFFQYTPTTGDLSKWTLERNQWSRQPLGTVVWTDEQTYRIDRH
;
A
#
# COMPACT_ATOMS: atom_id res chain seq x y z
N MET A 1 5.47 14.68 0.98
CA MET A 1 4.56 15.23 -0.06
C MET A 1 3.89 16.48 0.49
N PRO A 2 3.93 17.63 -0.20
CA PRO A 2 3.27 18.86 0.28
C PRO A 2 1.78 18.63 0.57
N GLY A 3 1.33 19.05 1.75
CA GLY A 3 -0.08 18.98 2.14
C GLY A 3 -0.61 17.60 2.55
N PHE A 4 0.24 16.56 2.61
CA PHE A 4 -0.16 15.25 3.13
C PHE A 4 -0.25 15.23 4.66
N GLY A 5 0.87 15.50 5.34
CA GLY A 5 1.00 15.47 6.79
C GLY A 5 1.70 16.74 7.29
N PRO A 6 2.30 16.71 8.50
CA PRO A 6 2.57 15.54 9.34
C PRO A 6 1.34 14.97 10.09
N PHE A 7 1.41 13.69 10.47
CA PHE A 7 0.41 13.00 11.29
C PHE A 7 0.97 12.47 12.62
N ASP A 8 0.09 12.32 13.59
CA ASP A 8 0.42 11.86 14.95
C ASP A 8 0.36 10.34 15.08
N THR A 9 -0.48 9.70 14.27
CA THR A 9 -0.70 8.25 14.30
C THR A 9 -0.48 7.67 12.91
N TYR A 10 -0.01 6.43 12.88
CA TYR A 10 0.17 5.67 11.64
C TYR A 10 -1.18 5.40 10.95
N SER A 11 -2.26 5.24 11.73
CA SER A 11 -3.61 5.02 11.22
C SER A 11 -4.13 6.23 10.46
N ASP A 12 -3.99 7.44 11.01
CA ASP A 12 -4.45 8.66 10.33
C ASP A 12 -3.66 8.90 9.04
N ALA A 13 -2.35 8.65 9.07
CA ALA A 13 -1.51 8.70 7.88
C ALA A 13 -1.99 7.67 6.82
N LEU A 14 -2.29 6.44 7.23
CA LEU A 14 -2.75 5.38 6.31
C LEU A 14 -4.08 5.74 5.64
N ILE A 15 -5.07 6.19 6.42
CA ILE A 15 -6.41 6.55 5.92
C ILE A 15 -6.36 7.78 5.01
N SER A 16 -5.54 8.78 5.39
CA SER A 16 -5.33 9.97 4.55
C SER A 16 -4.65 9.61 3.24
N ALA A 17 -3.67 8.70 3.27
CA ALA A 17 -2.97 8.23 2.07
C ALA A 17 -3.90 7.50 1.12
N CYS A 18 -4.76 6.61 1.63
CA CYS A 18 -5.76 5.92 0.83
C CYS A 18 -6.60 6.89 -0.02
N SER A 19 -7.10 7.95 0.60
CA SER A 19 -7.92 8.97 -0.06
C SER A 19 -7.14 9.75 -1.12
N ILE A 20 -5.87 10.06 -0.87
CA ILE A 20 -5.01 10.82 -1.80
C ILE A 20 -4.60 9.98 -3.00
N LEU A 21 -4.21 8.72 -2.76
CA LEU A 21 -3.77 7.79 -3.80
C LEU A 21 -4.94 7.39 -4.70
N LEU A 22 -6.12 7.07 -4.15
CA LEU A 22 -7.28 6.65 -4.95
C LEU A 22 -7.88 7.80 -5.77
N LYS A 23 -7.73 9.05 -5.34
CA LYS A 23 -8.17 10.24 -6.12
C LYS A 23 -7.29 10.53 -7.34
N GLN A 24 -6.17 9.84 -7.50
CA GLN A 24 -5.32 10.04 -8.68
C GLN A 24 -6.02 9.55 -9.95
N PRO A 25 -5.78 10.20 -11.10
CA PRO A 25 -6.40 9.82 -12.36
C PRO A 25 -6.19 8.34 -12.70
N HIS A 26 -7.29 7.64 -12.99
CA HIS A 26 -7.26 6.22 -13.36
C HIS A 26 -6.69 5.28 -12.28
N ALA A 27 -6.67 5.68 -11.00
CA ALA A 27 -6.26 4.79 -9.91
C ALA A 27 -7.23 3.63 -9.65
N THR A 28 -8.49 3.75 -10.10
CA THR A 28 -9.54 2.72 -9.96
C THR A 28 -10.20 2.39 -11.31
N ALA A 29 -10.56 1.12 -11.46
CA ALA A 29 -11.38 0.55 -12.52
C ALA A 29 -12.79 0.17 -12.02
N GLY A 30 -13.06 0.33 -10.72
CA GLY A 30 -14.32 -0.02 -10.07
C GLY A 30 -14.51 -1.53 -9.92
N ARG A 31 -15.77 -1.98 -9.94
CA ARG A 31 -16.10 -3.39 -9.71
C ARG A 31 -15.87 -4.21 -10.97
N ARG A 32 -15.35 -5.43 -10.80
CA ARG A 32 -15.13 -6.39 -11.91
C ARG A 32 -16.42 -6.76 -12.64
N SER A 33 -17.56 -6.66 -11.98
CA SER A 33 -18.90 -6.94 -12.52
C SER A 33 -19.43 -5.85 -13.45
N ASP A 34 -18.82 -4.68 -13.50
CA ASP A 34 -19.34 -3.56 -14.28
C ASP A 34 -19.11 -3.74 -15.79
N MET A 35 -20.07 -3.29 -16.59
CA MET A 35 -20.04 -3.38 -18.06
C MET A 35 -18.75 -2.78 -18.68
N ASN A 36 -18.29 -1.64 -18.16
CA ASN A 36 -17.11 -0.93 -18.67
C ASN A 36 -15.81 -1.26 -17.92
N PHE A 37 -15.82 -2.29 -17.06
CA PHE A 37 -14.66 -2.65 -16.25
C PHE A 37 -13.40 -2.86 -17.08
N ARG A 38 -13.50 -3.63 -18.17
CA ARG A 38 -12.34 -4.00 -19.00
C ARG A 38 -11.64 -2.77 -19.59
N LEU A 39 -12.41 -1.80 -20.09
CA LEU A 39 -11.87 -0.55 -20.61
C LEU A 39 -11.15 0.24 -19.51
N ARG A 40 -11.79 0.41 -18.34
CA ARG A 40 -11.18 1.17 -17.23
C ARG A 40 -9.96 0.47 -16.65
N TRP A 41 -9.99 -0.86 -16.57
CA TRP A 41 -8.84 -1.69 -16.21
C TRP A 41 -7.70 -1.50 -17.21
N ASP A 42 -7.97 -1.53 -18.52
CA ASP A 42 -6.91 -1.34 -19.51
C ASP A 42 -6.31 0.09 -19.44
N LEU A 43 -7.04 1.09 -18.93
CA LEU A 43 -6.58 2.46 -18.72
C LEU A 43 -5.98 2.74 -17.32
N SER A 44 -6.12 1.81 -16.37
CA SER A 44 -5.78 2.07 -14.97
C SER A 44 -4.28 2.20 -14.72
N ARG A 45 -3.92 3.01 -13.74
CA ARG A 45 -2.55 3.20 -13.25
C ARG A 45 -2.46 2.80 -11.77
N GLU A 46 -1.32 2.26 -11.37
CA GLU A 46 -1.01 2.06 -9.96
C GLU A 46 -0.14 3.21 -9.47
N TYR A 47 -0.54 3.79 -8.34
CA TYR A 47 0.20 4.82 -7.63
C TYR A 47 0.77 4.21 -6.37
N CYS A 48 2.00 4.56 -6.01
CA CYS A 48 2.66 4.05 -4.81
C CYS A 48 3.41 5.15 -4.07
N ALA A 49 3.55 4.97 -2.76
CA ALA A 49 4.26 5.89 -1.89
C ALA A 49 4.76 5.15 -0.65
N TRP A 50 5.76 5.74 0.02
CA TRP A 50 6.13 5.35 1.37
C TRP A 50 5.32 6.16 2.37
N VAL A 51 4.80 5.52 3.42
CA VAL A 51 4.56 6.20 4.70
C VAL A 51 5.73 5.88 5.61
N TYR A 52 6.31 6.93 6.19
CA TYR A 52 7.51 6.85 7.00
C TYR A 52 7.38 7.68 8.28
N TYR A 53 8.17 7.30 9.27
CA TYR A 53 8.29 7.95 10.57
C TYR A 53 9.56 8.80 10.60
N THR A 54 9.44 10.00 11.14
CA THR A 54 10.49 11.03 11.15
C THR A 54 11.13 11.18 12.53
N PRO A 55 12.35 11.76 12.62
CA PRO A 55 12.97 12.15 13.89
C PRO A 55 12.11 13.10 14.75
N ASP A 56 11.23 13.88 14.12
CA ASP A 56 10.28 14.78 14.79
C ASP A 56 9.06 14.03 15.38
N GLU A 57 9.11 12.70 15.42
CA GLU A 57 8.09 11.82 15.96
C GLU A 57 6.72 11.89 15.24
N ARG A 58 6.76 12.22 13.95
CA ARG A 58 5.57 12.33 13.08
C ARG A 58 5.62 11.32 11.93
N PHE A 59 4.44 10.98 11.42
CA PHE A 59 4.27 10.20 10.19
C PHE A 59 4.07 11.11 8.98
N GLU A 60 4.79 10.79 7.91
CA GLU A 60 4.75 11.52 6.64
C GLU A 60 4.66 10.56 5.46
N MET A 61 4.49 11.11 4.25
CA MET A 61 4.43 10.33 3.01
C MET A 61 5.39 10.87 1.97
N SER A 62 6.08 9.97 1.27
CA SER A 62 6.99 10.33 0.18
C SER A 62 6.25 10.98 -0.98
N MET A 63 7.00 11.46 -1.96
CA MET A 63 6.38 11.73 -3.27
C MET A 63 5.81 10.43 -3.85
N MET A 64 4.65 10.55 -4.51
CA MET A 64 4.02 9.44 -5.19
C MET A 64 4.81 9.08 -6.44
N SER A 65 4.99 7.79 -6.67
CA SER A 65 5.41 7.22 -7.94
C SER A 65 4.19 6.62 -8.64
N VAL A 66 4.27 6.51 -9.96
CA VAL A 66 3.16 5.98 -10.78
C VAL A 66 3.72 4.99 -11.79
N THR A 67 3.00 3.89 -12.01
CA THR A 67 3.29 3.01 -13.14
C THR A 67 3.14 3.80 -14.45
N PRO A 68 4.14 3.80 -15.35
CA PRO A 68 3.87 4.21 -16.72
C PRO A 68 2.75 3.31 -17.27
N ILE A 69 1.90 3.85 -18.15
CA ILE A 69 0.93 3.02 -18.88
C ILE A 69 1.76 1.99 -19.65
N GLN A 70 1.71 0.73 -19.22
CA GLN A 70 2.32 -0.39 -19.93
C GLN A 70 1.21 -1.25 -20.53
N ASP A 71 1.35 -1.53 -21.82
CA ASP A 71 0.42 -2.36 -22.60
C ASP A 71 0.35 -3.81 -22.08
N ALA A 72 1.38 -4.27 -21.36
CA ALA A 72 1.42 -5.60 -20.79
C ALA A 72 0.72 -5.67 -19.42
N ARG A 73 -0.43 -6.35 -19.38
CA ARG A 73 -1.27 -6.57 -18.18
C ARG A 73 -0.54 -7.16 -16.96
N GLY A 74 0.58 -7.86 -17.16
CA GLY A 74 1.39 -8.47 -16.09
C GLY A 74 2.62 -7.67 -15.66
N LYS A 75 2.84 -6.47 -16.19
CA LYS A 75 4.03 -5.63 -15.87
C LYS A 75 3.69 -4.32 -15.16
N ARG A 76 2.42 -4.12 -14.81
CA ARG A 76 1.96 -2.94 -14.08
C ARG A 76 2.26 -3.13 -12.61
N THR A 77 3.47 -2.78 -12.21
CA THR A 77 3.83 -2.68 -10.80
C THR A 77 4.47 -1.34 -10.54
N CYS A 78 3.92 -0.65 -9.55
CA CYS A 78 4.42 0.67 -9.22
C CYS A 78 5.84 0.58 -8.67
N ARG A 79 6.78 1.23 -9.35
CA ARG A 79 8.18 1.26 -8.95
C ARG A 79 8.42 2.46 -8.06
N LEU A 80 8.40 2.22 -6.76
CA LEU A 80 8.76 3.20 -5.75
C LEU A 80 10.29 3.24 -5.62
N PRO A 81 10.93 4.42 -5.49
CA PRO A 81 12.33 4.48 -5.09
C PRO A 81 12.55 3.69 -3.79
N PRO A 82 13.67 2.97 -3.66
CA PRO A 82 13.92 2.14 -2.48
C PRO A 82 13.98 3.01 -1.21
N SER A 83 14.55 4.22 -1.31
CA SER A 83 14.66 5.15 -0.21
C SER A 83 13.76 6.38 -0.36
N VAL A 84 13.30 6.91 0.77
CA VAL A 84 12.68 8.24 0.87
C VAL A 84 13.76 9.32 0.73
N ASP A 85 13.50 10.30 -0.12
CA ASP A 85 14.29 11.53 -0.23
C ASP A 85 13.53 12.68 0.46
N ASP A 86 13.93 12.97 1.69
CA ASP A 86 13.39 14.06 2.51
C ASP A 86 14.54 14.96 2.96
N ALA A 87 14.69 16.13 2.33
CA ALA A 87 15.82 17.02 2.57
C ALA A 87 15.96 17.51 4.03
N ARG A 88 14.93 17.34 4.87
CA ARG A 88 14.98 17.70 6.30
C ARG A 88 15.73 16.68 7.15
N TYR A 89 15.80 15.42 6.70
CA TYR A 89 16.29 14.31 7.51
C TYR A 89 17.23 13.41 6.72
N PRO A 90 18.33 12.93 7.32
CA PRO A 90 19.20 12.01 6.63
C PRO A 90 18.52 10.63 6.47
N PRO A 91 18.76 9.88 5.37
CA PRO A 91 18.02 8.66 5.03
C PRO A 91 18.00 7.59 6.13
N GLU A 92 19.07 7.46 6.90
CA GLU A 92 19.22 6.49 7.99
C GLU A 92 18.37 6.80 9.23
N SER A 93 17.85 8.03 9.32
CA SER A 93 16.97 8.46 10.42
C SER A 93 15.49 8.23 10.11
N ILE A 94 15.17 7.80 8.89
CA ILE A 94 13.81 7.56 8.42
C ILE A 94 13.38 6.13 8.77
N GLY A 95 12.26 6.00 9.48
CA GLY A 95 11.66 4.71 9.77
C GLY A 95 10.58 4.34 8.76
N TYR A 96 10.74 3.24 8.02
CA TYR A 96 9.78 2.81 7.00
C TYR A 96 8.62 2.05 7.65
N VAL A 97 7.38 2.51 7.43
CA VAL A 97 6.18 1.97 8.09
C VAL A 97 5.30 1.22 7.09
N TYR A 98 4.86 1.91 6.04
CA TYR A 98 4.03 1.30 5.00
C TYR A 98 4.58 1.54 3.61
N LEU A 99 4.64 0.47 2.83
CA LEU A 99 4.70 0.54 1.38
C LEU A 99 3.27 0.56 0.86
N LEU A 100 2.85 1.66 0.29
CA LEU A 100 1.50 1.86 -0.20
C LEU A 100 1.45 1.67 -1.71
N HIS A 101 0.40 1.05 -2.21
CA HIS A 101 0.00 1.20 -3.61
C HIS A 101 -1.51 1.14 -3.82
N THR A 102 -1.98 1.63 -4.96
CA THR A 102 -3.36 1.43 -5.41
C THR A 102 -3.49 0.14 -6.19
N ARG A 103 -4.64 -0.51 -6.04
CA ARG A 103 -5.11 -1.56 -6.92
C ARG A 103 -6.34 -1.05 -7.65
N PRO A 104 -6.38 -1.17 -9.00
CA PRO A 104 -7.53 -0.68 -9.76
C PRO A 104 -8.85 -1.38 -9.42
N TYR A 105 -8.82 -2.53 -8.76
CA TYR A 105 -10.00 -3.21 -8.29
C TYR A 105 -9.68 -4.01 -7.04
N GLU A 106 -10.72 -4.49 -6.38
CA GLU A 106 -10.65 -5.40 -5.24
C GLU A 106 -10.07 -6.77 -5.67
N GLY A 107 -8.75 -6.89 -5.59
CA GLY A 107 -8.02 -8.11 -5.94
C GLY A 107 -6.83 -8.34 -5.01
N GLU A 108 -6.45 -9.60 -4.83
CA GLU A 108 -5.40 -10.02 -3.89
C GLU A 108 -4.02 -9.47 -4.26
N LEU A 109 -3.13 -9.37 -3.25
CA LEU A 109 -1.72 -9.05 -3.46
C LEU A 109 -1.06 -10.03 -4.43
N THR A 110 -0.18 -9.50 -5.29
CA THR A 110 0.59 -10.31 -6.23
C THR A 110 1.83 -10.91 -5.57
N GLU A 111 2.43 -11.91 -6.21
CA GLU A 111 3.74 -12.42 -5.82
C GLU A 111 4.81 -11.32 -5.83
N GLN A 112 4.72 -10.40 -6.79
CA GLN A 112 5.64 -9.27 -6.85
C GLN A 112 5.49 -8.33 -5.65
N ASP A 113 4.28 -8.09 -5.17
CA ASP A 113 4.03 -7.28 -3.96
C ASP A 113 4.71 -7.94 -2.74
N ILE A 114 4.47 -9.24 -2.55
CA ILE A 114 5.03 -10.04 -1.43
C ILE A 114 6.56 -10.01 -1.46
N ARG A 115 7.18 -10.27 -2.62
CA ARG A 115 8.64 -10.25 -2.76
C ARG A 115 9.22 -8.86 -2.58
N TYR A 116 8.54 -7.82 -3.08
CA TYR A 116 9.05 -6.47 -3.03
C TYR A 116 9.14 -5.94 -1.60
N ILE A 117 8.10 -6.13 -0.79
CA ILE A 117 8.14 -5.69 0.61
C ILE A 117 9.17 -6.47 1.44
N VAL A 118 9.43 -7.73 1.12
CA VAL A 118 10.50 -8.51 1.75
C VAL A 118 11.88 -7.93 1.40
N ALA A 119 12.11 -7.58 0.14
CA ALA A 119 13.35 -6.90 -0.26
C ALA A 119 13.52 -5.56 0.48
N MET A 120 12.43 -4.81 0.68
CA MET A 120 12.48 -3.54 1.41
C MET A 120 12.78 -3.74 2.91
N GLY A 121 12.23 -4.78 3.53
CA GLY A 121 12.55 -5.09 4.94
C GLY A 121 14.00 -5.53 5.15
N LEU A 122 14.60 -6.23 4.18
CA LEU A 122 16.04 -6.53 4.20
C LEU A 122 16.91 -5.27 4.07
N ALA A 123 16.47 -4.28 3.30
CA ALA A 123 17.22 -3.05 3.06
C ALA A 123 17.06 -2.01 4.19
N HIS A 124 15.87 -1.90 4.79
CA HIS A 124 15.51 -0.81 5.69
C HIS A 124 15.21 -1.26 7.13
N GLY A 125 15.22 -2.57 7.37
CA GLY A 125 14.75 -3.16 8.61
C GLY A 125 13.25 -3.45 8.58
N TRP A 126 12.84 -4.31 9.51
CA TRP A 126 11.47 -4.85 9.57
C TRP A 126 10.55 -4.09 10.52
N GLU A 127 11.14 -3.32 11.42
CA GLU A 127 10.44 -2.67 12.52
C GLU A 127 11.01 -1.29 12.78
N VAL A 128 10.15 -0.36 13.17
CA VAL A 128 10.51 1.00 13.57
C VAL A 128 9.95 1.30 14.95
N LYS A 129 10.80 1.83 15.83
CA LYS A 129 10.37 2.32 17.13
C LYS A 129 9.72 3.70 16.96
N THR A 130 8.48 3.83 17.41
CA THR A 130 7.71 5.08 17.40
C THR A 130 7.20 5.42 18.80
N LYS A 131 6.64 6.61 18.99
CA LYS A 131 5.91 6.97 20.22
C LYS A 131 4.72 6.04 20.52
N ALA A 132 4.15 5.40 19.49
CA ALA A 132 3.05 4.43 19.63
C ALA A 132 3.55 2.99 19.92
N GLY A 133 4.86 2.80 20.05
CA GLY A 133 5.49 1.49 20.19
C GLY A 133 6.20 1.04 18.92
N MET A 134 6.53 -0.25 18.87
CA MET A 134 7.19 -0.86 17.72
C MET A 134 6.17 -1.11 16.61
N LEU A 135 6.38 -0.52 15.43
CA LEU A 135 5.57 -0.76 14.24
C LEU A 135 6.33 -1.66 13.26
N ARG A 136 5.62 -2.57 12.60
CA ARG A 136 6.18 -3.48 11.59
C ARG A 136 5.96 -2.92 10.20
N LEU A 137 7.02 -2.98 9.39
CA LEU A 137 6.94 -2.71 7.97
C LEU A 137 5.83 -3.58 7.35
N SER A 138 4.90 -2.95 6.65
CA SER A 138 3.81 -3.66 5.96
C SER A 138 3.59 -3.11 4.57
N LEU A 139 3.13 -3.95 3.65
CA LEU A 139 2.62 -3.52 2.36
C LEU A 139 1.11 -3.34 2.45
N VAL A 140 0.59 -2.24 1.90
CA VAL A 140 -0.84 -1.94 1.84
C VAL A 140 -1.27 -1.60 0.42
N ALA A 141 -2.29 -2.30 -0.06
CA ALA A 141 -2.84 -2.17 -1.40
C ALA A 141 -4.29 -1.69 -1.34
N PHE A 142 -4.52 -0.39 -1.59
CA PHE A 142 -5.84 0.23 -1.51
C PHE A 142 -6.72 -0.10 -2.70
N PHE A 143 -8.02 -0.21 -2.48
CA PHE A 143 -9.00 -0.30 -3.56
C PHE A 143 -10.24 0.56 -3.28
N SER A 144 -10.97 0.87 -4.35
CA SER A 144 -12.32 1.44 -4.28
C SER A 144 -13.30 0.55 -5.05
N ALA A 145 -14.43 0.26 -4.42
CA ALA A 145 -15.63 -0.34 -4.98
C ALA A 145 -16.72 0.70 -5.32
N SER A 146 -16.41 2.00 -5.21
CA SER A 146 -17.28 3.10 -5.65
C SER A 146 -17.49 3.10 -7.16
N ASN A 147 -18.70 3.50 -7.56
CA ASN A 147 -19.05 3.77 -8.96
C ASN A 147 -18.92 5.27 -9.30
N ASP A 148 -18.61 6.13 -8.33
CA ASP A 148 -18.20 7.51 -8.55
C ASP A 148 -16.68 7.56 -8.80
N PHE A 149 -16.30 7.55 -10.08
CA PHE A 149 -14.90 7.63 -10.50
C PHE A 149 -14.30 9.03 -10.37
N ALA A 150 -15.12 10.07 -10.22
CA ALA A 150 -14.64 11.42 -9.96
C ALA A 150 -14.28 11.59 -8.48
N ASN A 151 -14.96 10.87 -7.58
CA ASN A 151 -14.71 10.87 -6.14
C ASN A 151 -14.65 9.44 -5.59
N PRO A 152 -13.60 8.66 -5.91
CA PRO A 152 -13.46 7.32 -5.37
C PRO A 152 -13.31 7.35 -3.84
N THR A 153 -13.96 6.40 -3.18
CA THR A 153 -13.91 6.22 -1.71
C THR A 153 -12.81 5.25 -1.32
N CYS A 154 -12.28 5.41 -0.10
CA CYS A 154 -11.40 4.42 0.51
C CYS A 154 -12.25 3.27 1.08
N ASP A 155 -12.60 2.30 0.24
CA ASP A 155 -13.49 1.21 0.64
C ASP A 155 -12.75 0.06 1.34
N GLY A 156 -11.46 -0.07 1.08
CA GLY A 156 -10.65 -1.08 1.73
C GLY A 156 -9.23 -1.18 1.23
N PHE A 157 -8.51 -2.13 1.81
CA PHE A 157 -7.17 -2.47 1.39
C PHE A 157 -6.80 -3.92 1.71
N PHE A 158 -5.81 -4.43 1.01
CA PHE A 158 -5.11 -5.66 1.39
C PHE A 158 -3.83 -5.28 2.13
N GLN A 159 -3.50 -6.00 3.18
CA GLN A 159 -2.29 -5.80 3.96
C GLN A 159 -1.49 -7.09 4.03
N TYR A 160 -0.17 -6.98 3.84
CA TYR A 160 0.79 -8.03 4.14
C TYR A 160 1.86 -7.53 5.10
N THR A 161 2.05 -8.27 6.20
CA THR A 161 3.08 -7.99 7.21
C THR A 161 4.14 -9.09 7.16
N PRO A 162 5.34 -8.85 6.60
CA PRO A 162 6.32 -9.91 6.37
C PRO A 162 6.78 -10.66 7.63
N THR A 163 6.98 -9.94 8.74
CA THR A 163 7.48 -10.52 10.00
C THR A 163 6.53 -11.51 10.65
N THR A 164 5.22 -11.40 10.39
CA THR A 164 4.21 -12.33 10.90
C THR A 164 3.66 -13.26 9.83
N GLY A 165 3.98 -13.00 8.56
CA GLY A 165 3.36 -13.68 7.43
C GLY A 165 1.89 -13.28 7.19
N ASP A 166 1.31 -12.40 8.00
CA ASP A 166 -0.14 -12.15 7.98
C ASP A 166 -0.58 -11.50 6.68
N LEU A 167 -1.52 -12.14 5.99
CA LEU A 167 -2.22 -11.61 4.82
C LEU A 167 -3.68 -11.37 5.20
N SER A 168 -4.10 -10.10 5.16
CA SER A 168 -5.45 -9.72 5.53
C SER A 168 -6.06 -8.73 4.55
N LYS A 169 -7.38 -8.69 4.52
CA LYS A 169 -8.18 -7.68 3.85
C LYS A 169 -8.89 -6.86 4.91
N TRP A 170 -8.87 -5.55 4.71
CA TRP A 170 -9.59 -4.59 5.52
C TRP A 170 -10.67 -3.93 4.68
N THR A 171 -11.89 -3.86 5.19
CA THR A 171 -13.02 -3.17 4.56
C THR A 171 -13.59 -2.12 5.50
N LEU A 172 -13.97 -0.99 4.93
CA LEU A 172 -14.68 0.06 5.64
C LEU A 172 -16.19 -0.10 5.37
N GLU A 173 -16.92 -0.57 6.37
CA GLU A 173 -18.37 -0.74 6.30
C GLU A 173 -19.03 0.05 7.42
N ARG A 174 -20.00 0.92 7.08
CA ARG A 174 -20.73 1.74 8.07
C ARG A 174 -19.80 2.52 9.02
N ASN A 175 -18.73 3.10 8.47
CA ASN A 175 -17.67 3.82 9.20
C ASN A 175 -16.89 2.96 10.22
N GLN A 176 -16.91 1.64 10.06
CA GLN A 176 -16.13 0.72 10.88
C GLN A 176 -15.20 -0.13 10.01
N TRP A 177 -13.94 -0.21 10.43
CA TRP A 177 -12.95 -1.07 9.80
C TRP A 177 -13.13 -2.50 10.29
N SER A 178 -13.35 -3.42 9.35
CA SER A 178 -13.39 -4.86 9.61
C SER A 178 -12.18 -5.53 8.97
N ARG A 179 -11.58 -6.48 9.70
CA ARG A 179 -10.46 -7.29 9.21
C ARG A 179 -10.95 -8.70 8.87
N GLN A 180 -10.68 -9.12 7.65
CA GLN A 180 -10.82 -10.49 7.18
C GLN A 180 -9.43 -11.11 7.00
N PRO A 181 -9.02 -12.10 7.81
CA PRO A 181 -7.83 -12.88 7.53
C PRO A 181 -7.99 -13.64 6.22
N LEU A 182 -6.98 -13.59 5.35
CA LEU A 182 -6.96 -14.31 4.07
C LEU A 182 -6.02 -15.51 4.11
N GLY A 183 -4.97 -15.43 4.92
CA GLY A 183 -4.01 -16.49 5.08
C GLY A 183 -2.71 -16.03 5.72
N THR A 184 -1.75 -16.95 5.76
CA THR A 184 -0.39 -16.69 6.23
C THR A 184 0.60 -17.06 5.14
N VAL A 185 1.50 -16.14 4.79
CA VAL A 185 2.65 -16.40 3.91
C VAL A 185 3.72 -17.14 4.70
N VAL A 186 4.04 -18.35 4.27
CA VAL A 186 5.06 -19.21 4.88
C VAL A 186 6.20 -19.39 3.89
N TRP A 187 7.35 -18.78 4.19
CA TRP A 187 8.58 -18.95 3.43
C TRP A 187 9.16 -20.34 3.71
N THR A 188 9.40 -21.12 2.66
CA THR A 188 10.06 -22.42 2.74
C THR A 188 11.57 -22.29 2.55
N ASP A 189 12.00 -21.27 1.81
CA ASP A 189 13.38 -20.85 1.63
C ASP A 189 13.41 -19.35 1.24
N GLU A 190 14.58 -18.81 0.89
CA GLU A 190 14.76 -17.39 0.53
C GLU A 190 14.02 -16.97 -0.74
N GLN A 191 13.66 -17.92 -1.61
CA GLN A 191 13.02 -17.67 -2.90
C GLN A 191 11.60 -18.22 -2.99
N THR A 192 11.21 -19.14 -2.11
CA THR A 192 9.96 -19.88 -2.24
C THR A 192 9.10 -19.67 -1.00
N TYR A 193 7.82 -19.39 -1.24
CA TYR A 193 6.81 -19.33 -0.19
C TYR A 193 5.54 -20.03 -0.66
N ARG A 194 4.71 -20.40 0.32
CA ARG A 194 3.32 -20.83 0.12
C ARG A 194 2.40 -19.92 0.92
N ILE A 195 1.14 -19.85 0.52
CA ILE A 195 0.10 -19.13 1.28
C ILE A 195 -0.84 -20.15 1.89
N ASP A 196 -0.86 -20.20 3.21
CA ASP A 196 -1.77 -21.04 3.99
C ASP A 196 -3.06 -20.25 4.21
N ARG A 197 -4.05 -20.51 3.35
CA ARG A 197 -5.34 -19.80 3.37
C ARG A 197 -6.22 -20.28 4.55
N HIS A 198 -7.01 -19.37 5.08
CA HIS A 198 -7.98 -19.62 6.16
C HIS A 198 -9.40 -19.79 5.61
#